data_AF-A0A3Q2TY51-F1
#
_entry.id   AF-A0A3Q2TY51-F1
#
_cell.length_a   1.000
_cell.length_b   1.000
_cell.length_c   1.000
_cell.angle_alpha   90.00
_cell.angle_beta   90.00
_cell.angle_gamma   90.00
#
_symmetry.space_group_name_H-M   'P 1'
#
loop_
_entity.id
_entity.type
_entity.pdbx_description
1 polymer ?
#
loop_
_entity_poly.entity_id
_entity_poly.type
_entity_poly.pdbx_seq_one_letter_code
_entity_poly.pdbx_strand_id
1 'polypeptide(L)'
;MTVPLLKIGVVLSTMAMITNWMSQTLPSLVGLNTTKLTAAQGGYPDRSTGVLPANPEESWQVYSSAQDSEGRCVCTVVAPQQSMCSRDARTKQLRQLLEKVQNMTQSIQVLDQRTQRDLQYVEKMEVQLRGLETKFRQVEENHKQNIAKQYKG
;
A
#
# COMPACT_ATOMS: atom_id res chain seq x y z
N MET A 1 24.12 -16.33 31.84
CA MET A 1 23.90 -16.78 30.45
C MET A 1 22.40 -16.74 30.17
N THR A 2 21.85 -15.62 29.71
CA THR A 2 20.39 -15.45 29.47
C THR A 2 20.17 -14.31 28.46
N VAL A 3 20.50 -14.53 27.18
CA VAL A 3 20.31 -13.52 26.12
C VAL A 3 19.64 -14.04 24.81
N PRO A 4 19.50 -15.36 24.52
CA PRO A 4 18.93 -15.76 23.23
C PRO A 4 17.40 -15.63 23.15
N LEU A 5 16.67 -15.67 24.28
CA LEU A 5 15.20 -15.60 24.29
C LEU A 5 14.65 -14.19 24.04
N LEU A 6 15.37 -13.15 24.50
CA LEU A 6 14.97 -11.75 24.31
C LEU A 6 15.05 -11.32 22.85
N LYS A 7 16.05 -11.80 22.09
CA LYS A 7 16.18 -11.49 20.66
C LYS A 7 15.07 -12.14 19.82
N ILE A 8 14.67 -13.36 20.15
CA ILE A 8 13.56 -14.07 19.48
C ILE A 8 12.23 -13.38 19.78
N GLY A 9 12.01 -12.95 21.03
CA GLY A 9 10.80 -12.21 21.42
C GLY A 9 10.64 -10.86 20.70
N VAL A 10 11.74 -10.14 20.46
CA VAL A 10 11.71 -8.87 19.71
C VAL A 10 11.35 -9.09 18.24
N VAL A 11 11.91 -10.12 17.60
CA VAL A 11 11.62 -10.45 16.18
C VAL A 11 10.17 -10.93 16.02
N LEU A 12 9.67 -11.74 16.94
CA LEU A 12 8.26 -12.18 16.91
C LEU A 12 7.29 -11.01 17.17
N SER A 13 7.67 -10.07 18.04
CA SER A 13 6.86 -8.88 18.33
C SER A 13 6.80 -7.91 17.14
N THR A 14 7.91 -7.70 16.42
CA THR A 14 7.92 -6.88 15.20
C THR A 14 7.14 -7.55 14.06
N MET A 15 7.26 -8.87 13.89
CA MET A 15 6.45 -9.62 12.92
C MET A 15 4.95 -9.58 13.27
N ALA A 16 4.58 -9.65 14.55
CA ALA A 16 3.19 -9.52 14.99
C ALA A 16 2.64 -8.12 14.72
N MET A 17 3.42 -7.07 14.97
CA MET A 17 3.02 -5.69 14.66
C MET A 17 2.84 -5.46 13.16
N ILE A 18 3.73 -6.00 12.32
CA ILE A 18 3.62 -5.93 10.86
C ILE A 18 2.39 -6.70 10.37
N THR A 19 2.15 -7.91 10.90
CA THR A 19 0.99 -8.74 10.52
C THR A 19 -0.33 -8.10 10.92
N ASN A 20 -0.40 -7.53 12.13
CA ASN A 20 -1.57 -6.79 12.61
C ASN A 20 -1.82 -5.51 11.80
N TRP A 21 -0.75 -4.77 11.47
CA TRP A 21 -0.85 -3.59 10.63
C TRP A 21 -1.34 -3.94 9.22
N MET A 22 -0.79 -4.98 8.59
CA MET A 22 -1.24 -5.49 7.30
C MET A 22 -2.70 -5.96 7.33
N SER A 23 -3.13 -6.65 8.39
CA SER A 23 -4.52 -7.10 8.56
C SER A 23 -5.52 -5.95 8.70
N GLN A 24 -5.10 -4.78 9.18
CA GLN A 24 -5.98 -3.62 9.37
C GLN A 24 -5.94 -2.64 8.18
N THR A 25 -4.82 -2.54 7.46
CA THR A 25 -4.67 -1.62 6.32
C THR A 25 -5.01 -2.26 4.97
N LEU A 26 -4.80 -3.57 4.77
CA LEU A 26 -5.17 -4.23 3.51
C LEU A 26 -6.68 -4.18 3.20
N PRO A 27 -7.61 -4.41 4.16
CA PRO A 27 -9.05 -4.36 3.87
C PRO A 27 -9.55 -2.95 3.52
N SER A 28 -8.90 -1.91 4.07
CA SER A 28 -9.26 -0.51 3.78
C SER A 28 -8.69 -0.03 2.44
N LEU A 29 -7.54 -0.55 1.99
CA LEU A 29 -7.00 -0.28 0.66
C LEU A 29 -7.75 -0.99 -0.48
N VAL A 30 -8.37 -2.15 -0.22
CA VAL A 30 -9.14 -2.94 -1.20
C VAL A 30 -10.64 -2.56 -1.21
N GLY A 31 -11.06 -1.60 -0.36
CA GLY A 31 -12.42 -1.05 -0.42
C GLY A 31 -13.52 -2.02 0.02
N LEU A 32 -13.20 -3.07 0.79
CA LEU A 32 -14.18 -4.07 1.26
C LEU A 32 -15.12 -3.57 2.37
N ASN A 33 -14.96 -2.33 2.85
CA ASN A 33 -15.73 -1.81 4.00
C ASN A 33 -16.96 -0.95 3.63
N THR A 34 -17.37 -0.92 2.35
CA THR A 34 -18.56 -0.14 1.92
C THR A 34 -19.75 -1.00 1.49
N THR A 35 -19.71 -2.33 1.62
CA THR A 35 -20.91 -3.17 1.51
C THR A 35 -21.71 -3.19 2.82
N LYS A 36 -22.17 -2.02 3.27
CA LYS A 36 -23.47 -1.98 3.94
C LYS A 36 -24.49 -2.12 2.80
N LEU A 37 -24.99 -3.33 2.63
CA LEU A 37 -26.20 -3.62 1.86
C LEU A 37 -27.36 -2.83 2.49
N THR A 38 -27.47 -1.55 2.18
CA THR A 38 -28.78 -0.90 2.13
C THR A 38 -29.51 -1.58 0.99
N ALA A 39 -30.32 -2.58 1.34
CA ALA A 39 -31.40 -3.04 0.52
C ALA A 39 -32.24 -1.81 0.17
N ALA A 40 -31.95 -1.19 -0.98
CA ALA A 40 -32.86 -0.26 -1.61
C ALA A 40 -34.08 -1.09 -1.97
N GLN A 41 -35.11 -1.00 -1.13
CA GLN A 41 -36.46 -1.40 -1.47
C GLN A 41 -36.75 -0.83 -2.86
N GLY A 42 -36.97 -1.73 -3.81
CA GLY A 42 -37.49 -1.40 -5.12
C GLY A 42 -38.87 -0.80 -4.96
N GLY A 43 -38.92 0.53 -4.84
CA GLY A 43 -40.09 1.33 -5.18
C GLY A 43 -39.90 1.78 -6.62
N TYR A 44 -40.62 1.13 -7.54
CA TYR A 44 -40.90 1.67 -8.88
C TYR A 44 -41.41 3.11 -8.72
N PRO A 45 -40.81 4.14 -9.34
CA PRO A 45 -41.55 5.35 -9.61
C PRO A 45 -42.40 5.08 -10.84
N ASP A 46 -43.71 5.17 -10.63
CA ASP A 46 -44.72 5.08 -11.65
C ASP A 46 -44.39 5.95 -12.86
N ARG A 47 -44.42 5.28 -14.01
CA ARG A 47 -44.51 5.85 -15.34
C ARG A 47 -45.86 6.53 -15.47
N SER A 48 -45.96 7.82 -15.16
CA SER A 48 -46.95 8.76 -15.72
C SER A 48 -46.81 10.15 -15.10
N THR A 49 -45.94 10.99 -15.65
CA THR A 49 -46.18 12.43 -15.94
C THR A 49 -44.86 13.06 -16.40
N GLY A 50 -44.95 13.90 -17.44
CA GLY A 50 -43.79 14.48 -18.11
C GLY A 50 -42.92 15.30 -17.16
N VAL A 51 -41.71 14.83 -16.92
CA VAL A 51 -40.57 15.66 -16.50
C VAL A 51 -39.38 15.20 -17.32
N LEU A 52 -39.03 16.00 -18.33
CA LEU A 52 -37.72 15.93 -18.98
C LEU A 52 -36.66 16.04 -17.88
N PRO A 53 -35.65 15.14 -17.80
CA PRO A 53 -34.45 15.47 -17.06
C PRO A 53 -33.86 16.73 -17.69
N ALA A 54 -33.74 17.80 -16.91
CA ALA A 54 -33.42 19.16 -17.37
C ALA A 54 -32.00 19.33 -17.96
N ASN A 55 -31.29 18.25 -18.28
CA ASN A 55 -29.97 18.33 -18.90
C ASN A 55 -29.65 17.08 -19.74
N PRO A 56 -29.65 17.18 -21.09
CA PRO A 56 -29.34 16.05 -21.97
C PRO A 56 -27.86 15.63 -21.99
N GLU A 57 -26.98 16.43 -21.38
CA GLU A 57 -25.54 16.20 -21.42
C GLU A 57 -25.04 15.22 -20.33
N GLU A 58 -25.82 14.98 -19.27
CA GLU A 58 -25.37 14.31 -18.04
C GLU A 58 -25.87 12.86 -17.86
N SER A 59 -26.84 12.39 -18.63
CA SER A 59 -27.48 11.08 -18.40
C SER A 59 -27.84 10.33 -19.69
N TRP A 60 -27.92 9.00 -19.59
CA TRP A 60 -28.40 8.16 -20.69
C TRP A 60 -29.85 8.50 -21.02
N GLN A 61 -30.12 8.86 -22.27
CA GLN A 61 -31.47 9.17 -22.72
C GLN A 61 -31.98 8.06 -23.63
N VAL A 62 -33.15 7.52 -23.32
CA VAL A 62 -33.83 6.51 -24.12
C VAL A 62 -35.09 7.11 -24.69
N TYR A 63 -35.09 7.33 -26.00
CA TYR A 63 -36.27 7.76 -26.74
C TYR A 63 -36.92 6.51 -27.33
N SER A 64 -38.14 6.21 -26.91
CA SER A 64 -38.95 5.19 -27.58
C SER A 64 -39.81 5.91 -28.62
N SER A 65 -39.59 5.64 -29.90
CA SER A 65 -40.46 6.15 -30.96
C SER A 65 -41.63 5.21 -31.21
N ALA A 66 -42.70 5.79 -31.75
CA ALA A 66 -43.93 5.12 -32.12
C ALA A 66 -43.69 3.83 -32.93
N GLN A 67 -44.64 2.93 -32.80
CA GLN A 67 -44.67 1.59 -33.36
C GLN A 67 -44.44 1.60 -34.87
N ASP A 68 -43.51 0.76 -35.38
CA ASP A 68 -43.36 0.59 -36.82
C ASP A 68 -44.62 -0.04 -37.44
N SER A 69 -44.74 -0.03 -38.78
CA SER A 69 -45.90 -0.61 -39.48
C SER A 69 -46.10 -2.11 -39.24
N GLU A 70 -45.17 -2.78 -38.55
CA GLU A 70 -45.17 -4.19 -38.18
C GLU A 70 -45.37 -4.43 -36.66
N GLY A 71 -45.67 -3.38 -35.88
CA GLY A 71 -45.98 -3.52 -34.46
C GLY A 71 -44.79 -3.42 -33.50
N ARG A 72 -43.55 -3.20 -33.98
CA ARG A 72 -42.35 -3.20 -33.14
C ARG A 72 -42.01 -1.81 -32.62
N CYS A 73 -41.66 -1.73 -31.34
CA CYS A 73 -41.18 -0.51 -30.72
C CYS A 73 -39.70 -0.30 -31.06
N VAL A 74 -39.37 0.85 -31.64
CA VAL A 74 -37.98 1.25 -31.87
C VAL A 74 -37.54 2.15 -30.72
N CYS A 75 -36.48 1.74 -30.02
CA CYS A 75 -35.88 2.51 -28.93
C CYS A 75 -34.51 3.03 -29.38
N THR A 76 -34.37 4.35 -29.45
CA THR A 76 -33.10 5.02 -29.72
C THR A 76 -32.47 5.43 -28.40
N VAL A 77 -31.23 4.98 -28.15
CA VAL A 77 -30.46 5.33 -26.96
C VAL A 77 -29.37 6.33 -27.33
N VAL A 78 -29.31 7.46 -26.63
CA VAL A 78 -28.28 8.49 -26.81
C VAL A 78 -27.27 8.38 -25.67
N ALA A 79 -26.00 8.19 -26.04
CA ALA A 79 -24.89 8.15 -25.09
C ALA A 79 -24.52 9.57 -24.63
N PRO A 80 -24.22 9.78 -23.33
CA PRO A 80 -23.71 11.07 -22.83
C PRO A 80 -22.39 11.49 -23.49
N GLN A 81 -22.07 12.78 -23.43
CA GLN A 81 -20.80 13.35 -23.90
C GLN A 81 -19.60 12.58 -23.30
N GLN A 82 -18.55 12.32 -24.11
CA GLN A 82 -17.35 11.56 -23.66
C GLN A 82 -16.66 12.16 -22.42
N SER A 83 -16.80 13.48 -22.21
CA SER A 83 -16.30 14.18 -21.03
C SER A 83 -16.92 13.68 -19.72
N MET A 84 -18.14 13.12 -19.75
CA MET A 84 -18.80 12.51 -18.59
C MET A 84 -18.17 11.15 -18.21
N CYS A 85 -17.65 10.38 -19.16
CA CYS A 85 -16.90 9.14 -18.87
C CYS A 85 -15.59 9.42 -18.12
N SER A 86 -14.99 10.60 -18.30
CA SER A 86 -13.80 11.03 -17.53
C SER A 86 -14.14 11.43 -16.08
N ARG A 87 -15.40 11.77 -15.82
CA ARG A 87 -15.93 12.08 -14.48
C ARG A 87 -16.32 10.85 -13.67
N ASP A 88 -16.34 9.65 -14.29
CA ASP A 88 -16.63 8.39 -13.62
C ASP A 88 -15.74 8.24 -12.37
N ALA A 89 -16.38 7.97 -11.23
CA ALA A 89 -15.73 7.78 -9.95
C ALA A 89 -14.64 6.69 -10.04
N ARG A 90 -14.87 5.65 -10.86
CA ARG A 90 -13.90 4.58 -11.10
C ARG A 90 -12.63 5.08 -11.78
N THR A 91 -12.76 5.94 -12.79
CA THR A 91 -11.62 6.52 -13.50
C THR A 91 -10.81 7.45 -12.60
N LYS A 92 -11.48 8.22 -11.72
CA LYS A 92 -10.79 9.05 -10.72
C LYS A 92 -10.04 8.21 -9.69
N GLN A 93 -10.67 7.15 -9.17
CA GLN A 93 -10.03 6.21 -8.25
C GLN A 93 -8.79 5.55 -8.86
N LEU A 94 -8.86 5.14 -10.13
CA LEU A 94 -7.72 4.57 -10.85
C LEU A 94 -6.58 5.57 -11.01
N ARG A 95 -6.87 6.84 -11.35
CA ARG A 95 -5.82 7.89 -11.42
C ARG A 95 -5.16 8.14 -10.07
N GLN A 96 -5.95 8.25 -9.01
CA GLN A 96 -5.42 8.41 -7.65
C GLN A 96 -4.56 7.22 -7.22
N LEU A 97 -4.98 6.01 -7.57
CA LEU A 97 -4.21 4.80 -7.28
C LEU A 97 -2.88 4.80 -8.05
N LEU A 98 -2.89 5.16 -9.32
CA LEU A 98 -1.68 5.28 -10.14
C LEU A 98 -0.70 6.31 -9.57
N GLU A 99 -1.18 7.49 -9.19
CA GLU A 99 -0.37 8.52 -8.53
C GLU A 99 0.21 8.01 -7.20
N LYS A 100 -0.59 7.33 -6.39
CA LYS A 100 -0.15 6.76 -5.11
C LYS A 100 0.93 5.69 -5.30
N VAL A 101 0.73 4.79 -6.28
CA VAL A 101 1.72 3.76 -6.63
C VAL A 101 3.02 4.42 -7.09
N GLN A 102 2.94 5.43 -7.96
CA GLN A 102 4.12 6.17 -8.42
C GLN A 102 4.88 6.83 -7.27
N ASN A 103 4.17 7.49 -6.34
CA ASN A 103 4.77 8.10 -5.14
C ASN A 103 5.43 7.05 -4.24
N MET A 104 4.82 5.87 -4.09
CA MET A 104 5.41 4.75 -3.34
C MET A 104 6.66 4.21 -4.03
N THR A 105 6.65 4.07 -5.36
CA THR A 105 7.82 3.63 -6.12
C THR A 105 9.01 4.56 -5.91
N GLN A 106 8.80 5.87 -5.95
CA GLN A 106 9.87 6.85 -5.68
C GLN A 106 10.37 6.74 -4.22
N SER A 107 9.45 6.57 -3.27
CA SER A 107 9.81 6.40 -1.86
C SER A 107 10.65 5.14 -1.62
N ILE A 108 10.33 4.04 -2.30
CA ILE A 108 11.09 2.78 -2.23
C ILE A 108 12.49 2.97 -2.82
N GLN A 109 12.64 3.68 -3.95
CA GLN A 109 13.95 3.95 -4.54
C GLN A 109 14.85 4.77 -3.61
N VAL A 110 14.29 5.79 -2.93
CA VAL A 110 15.04 6.58 -1.95
C VAL A 110 15.39 5.74 -0.72
N LEU A 111 14.48 4.87 -0.27
CA LEU A 111 14.72 3.97 0.84
C LEU A 111 15.86 2.99 0.51
N ASP A 112 15.83 2.38 -0.68
CA ASP A 112 16.86 1.45 -1.16
C ASP A 112 18.25 2.10 -1.16
N GLN A 113 18.37 3.33 -1.69
CA GLN A 113 19.63 4.08 -1.65
C GLN A 113 20.13 4.37 -0.22
N ARG A 114 19.22 4.63 0.72
CA ARG A 114 19.58 4.81 2.13
C ARG A 114 20.03 3.50 2.75
N THR A 115 19.27 2.43 2.58
CA THR A 115 19.60 1.10 3.07
C THR A 115 20.95 0.63 2.55
N GLN A 116 21.28 0.88 1.28
CA GLN A 116 22.57 0.52 0.72
C GLN A 116 23.73 1.30 1.36
N ARG A 117 23.55 2.60 1.64
CA ARG A 117 24.55 3.39 2.38
C ARG A 117 24.71 2.93 3.82
N ASP A 118 23.61 2.61 4.49
CA ASP A 118 23.61 2.13 5.87
C ASP A 118 24.33 0.78 5.98
N LEU A 119 24.08 -0.13 5.02
CA LEU A 119 24.79 -1.41 4.95
C LEU A 119 26.30 -1.20 4.76
N GLN A 120 26.72 -0.31 3.86
CA GLN A 120 28.14 0.01 3.68
C GLN A 120 28.77 0.62 4.95
N TYR A 121 28.02 1.42 5.69
CA TYR A 121 28.48 1.97 6.96
C TYR A 121 28.69 0.86 8.00
N VAL A 122 27.73 -0.04 8.14
CA VAL A 122 27.80 -1.19 9.06
C VAL A 122 28.98 -2.11 8.71
N GLU A 123 29.19 -2.40 7.43
CA GLU A 123 30.31 -3.23 6.96
C GLU A 123 31.66 -2.61 7.32
N LYS A 124 31.85 -1.30 7.10
CA LYS A 124 33.08 -0.59 7.51
C LYS A 124 33.28 -0.63 9.02
N MET A 125 32.21 -0.42 9.78
CA MET A 125 32.25 -0.48 11.24
C MET A 125 32.62 -1.88 11.73
N GLU A 126 32.13 -2.94 11.09
CA GLU A 126 32.49 -4.33 11.40
C GLU A 126 34.01 -4.56 11.23
N VAL A 127 34.60 -4.09 10.14
CA VAL A 127 36.04 -4.20 9.89
C VAL A 127 36.84 -3.47 10.99
N GLN A 128 36.41 -2.28 11.38
CA GLN A 128 37.04 -1.53 12.46
C GLN A 128 36.94 -2.25 13.81
N LEU A 129 35.78 -2.84 14.13
CA LEU A 129 35.57 -3.61 15.35
C LEU A 129 36.45 -4.86 15.40
N ARG A 130 36.58 -5.59 14.29
CA ARG A 130 37.51 -6.72 14.18
C ARG A 130 38.96 -6.25 14.41
N GLY A 131 39.33 -5.11 13.85
CA GLY A 131 40.65 -4.49 14.09
C GLY A 131 40.88 -4.15 15.56
N LEU A 132 39.87 -3.61 16.26
CA LEU A 132 39.96 -3.34 17.70
C LEU A 132 40.08 -4.63 18.52
N GLU A 133 39.30 -5.66 18.19
CA GLU A 133 39.35 -6.97 18.84
C GLU A 133 40.74 -7.58 18.78
N THR A 134 41.41 -7.55 17.62
CA THR A 134 42.78 -8.06 17.48
C THR A 134 43.78 -7.31 18.37
N LYS A 135 43.66 -5.98 18.47
CA LYS A 135 44.51 -5.17 19.34
C LYS A 135 44.27 -5.47 20.81
N PHE A 136 43.01 -5.64 21.23
CA PHE A 136 42.69 -6.02 22.61
C PHE A 136 43.29 -7.38 22.97
N ARG A 137 43.19 -8.36 22.07
CA ARG A 137 43.80 -9.69 22.26
C ARG A 137 45.32 -9.61 22.40
N GLN A 138 45.97 -8.80 21.57
CA GLN A 138 47.42 -8.56 21.67
C GLN A 138 47.81 -7.91 23.01
N VAL A 139 47.03 -6.93 23.48
CA VAL A 139 47.26 -6.28 24.78
C VAL A 139 47.08 -7.28 25.92
N GLU A 140 46.05 -8.14 25.85
CA GLU A 140 45.82 -9.19 26.84
C GLU A 140 46.97 -10.21 26.90
N GLU A 141 47.45 -10.67 25.74
CA GLU A 141 48.59 -11.60 25.66
C GLU A 141 49.87 -10.97 26.20
N ASN A 142 50.17 -9.73 25.83
CA ASN A 142 51.32 -8.98 26.36
C ASN A 142 51.22 -8.82 27.89
N HIS A 143 50.03 -8.52 28.40
CA HIS A 143 49.80 -8.39 29.84
C HIS A 143 50.06 -9.72 30.57
N LYS A 144 49.55 -10.84 30.05
CA LYS A 144 49.81 -12.20 30.60
C LYS A 144 51.31 -12.53 30.60
N GLN A 145 52.02 -12.22 29.52
CA GLN A 145 53.47 -12.44 29.44
C GLN A 145 54.24 -11.58 30.46
N ASN A 146 53.86 -10.32 30.65
CA ASN A 146 54.49 -9.43 31.61
C ASN A 146 54.29 -9.91 33.06
N ILE A 147 53.09 -10.37 33.40
CA ILE A 147 52.80 -10.99 34.70
C ILE A 147 53.67 -12.24 34.90
N ALA A 148 53.73 -13.14 33.92
CA ALA A 148 54.52 -14.36 34.02
C ALA A 148 56.03 -14.10 34.21
N LYS A 149 56.55 -12.99 33.65
CA LYS A 149 57.94 -12.56 33.87
C LYS A 149 58.17 -12.02 35.28
N GLN A 150 57.22 -11.27 35.85
CA GLN A 150 57.34 -10.74 37.21
C GLN A 150 57.38 -11.82 38.29
N TYR A 151 56.71 -12.96 38.09
CA TYR A 151 56.72 -14.07 39.06
C TYR A 151 57.93 -15.02 38.92
N LYS A 152 58.83 -14.80 37.94
CA LYS A 152 60.04 -15.62 37.71
C LYS A 152 61.35 -14.93 38.11
N GLY A 153 61.28 -13.71 38.67
CA GLY A 153 62.41 -13.02 39.30
C GLY A 153 62.33 -13.12 40.81
#